data_AF-A0A2V5PH54-F1
#
_entry.id   AF-A0A2V5PH54-F1
#
_cell.length_a   1.000
_cell.length_b   1.000
_cell.length_c   1.000
_cell.angle_alpha   90.00
_cell.angle_beta   90.00
_cell.angle_gamma   90.00
#
_symmetry.space_group_name_H-M   'P 1'
#
loop_
_entity.id
_entity.type
_entity.pdbx_description
1 polymer ?
#
loop_
_entity_poly.entity_id
_entity_poly.type
_entity_poly.pdbx_seq_one_letter_code
_entity_poly.pdbx_strand_id
1 'polypeptide(L)'
;MLFDPILPANNSPISSEELRNQFNGLQAEIEDRPNFANLYTTIQDQTANNIGELDTLPLVISDPPTQAQVQEIVYKLNELTAALKRV
;
A
#
# COMPACT_ATOMS: atom_id res chain seq x y z
N MET A 1 -5.11 12.50 -21.67
CA MET A 1 -4.52 13.50 -20.76
C MET A 1 -5.11 14.84 -21.11
N LEU A 2 -5.54 15.60 -20.11
CA LEU A 2 -6.19 16.89 -20.31
C LEU A 2 -5.13 18.02 -20.41
N PHE A 3 -3.96 17.81 -19.79
CA PHE A 3 -2.75 18.60 -19.99
C PHE A 3 -2.00 18.13 -21.23
N ASP A 4 -1.42 19.08 -21.99
CA ASP A 4 -0.59 18.81 -23.14
C ASP A 4 0.75 19.57 -23.05
N PRO A 5 1.88 18.87 -22.81
CA PRO A 5 3.18 19.51 -22.63
C PRO A 5 3.75 20.16 -23.90
N ILE A 6 3.16 19.94 -25.08
CA ILE A 6 3.60 20.62 -26.31
C ILE A 6 2.83 21.93 -26.57
N LEU A 7 1.89 22.29 -25.68
CA LEU A 7 1.14 23.55 -25.75
C LEU A 7 1.50 24.52 -24.60
N PRO A 8 1.48 25.84 -24.85
CA PRO A 8 1.35 26.49 -26.17
C PRO A 8 2.57 26.20 -27.06
N ALA A 9 2.36 26.17 -28.37
CA ALA A 9 3.45 25.94 -29.31
C ALA A 9 4.55 27.02 -29.17
N ASN A 10 5.82 26.61 -29.30
CA ASN A 10 6.93 27.55 -29.25
C ASN A 10 6.74 28.71 -30.23
N ASN A 11 6.98 29.93 -29.77
CA ASN A 11 6.79 31.19 -30.50
C ASN A 11 5.34 31.52 -30.88
N SER A 12 4.33 30.84 -30.33
CA SER A 12 2.94 31.29 -30.49
C SER A 12 2.70 32.59 -29.72
N PRO A 13 1.77 33.45 -30.17
CA PRO A 13 1.23 34.50 -29.32
C PRO A 13 0.70 33.91 -28.01
N ILE A 14 0.88 34.64 -26.91
CA ILE A 14 0.35 34.22 -25.60
C ILE A 14 -1.17 34.29 -25.66
N SER A 15 -1.85 33.17 -25.38
CA SER A 15 -3.30 33.11 -25.21
C SER A 15 -3.65 32.79 -23.77
N SER A 16 -4.37 33.71 -23.11
CA SER A 16 -4.82 33.48 -21.72
C SER A 16 -5.78 32.30 -21.61
N GLU A 17 -6.54 32.01 -22.66
CA GLU A 17 -7.44 30.86 -22.73
C GLU A 17 -6.65 29.55 -22.75
N GLU A 18 -5.64 29.46 -23.62
CA GLU A 18 -4.77 28.27 -23.69
C GLU A 18 -4.09 28.01 -22.35
N LEU A 19 -3.52 29.05 -21.73
CA LEU A 19 -2.88 28.91 -20.41
C LEU A 19 -3.86 28.41 -19.34
N ARG A 20 -5.09 28.94 -19.29
CA ARG A 20 -6.10 28.45 -18.33
C ARG A 20 -6.46 26.99 -18.59
N ASN A 21 -6.58 26.58 -19.84
CA ASN A 21 -6.86 25.18 -20.20
C ASN A 21 -5.73 24.25 -19.73
N GLN A 22 -4.47 24.61 -19.99
CA GLN A 22 -3.31 23.85 -19.51
C GLN A 22 -3.24 23.77 -17.98
N PHE A 23 -3.49 24.88 -17.28
CA PHE A 23 -3.47 24.89 -15.81
C PHE A 23 -4.61 24.07 -15.20
N ASN A 24 -5.83 24.15 -15.75
CA ASN A 24 -6.95 23.32 -15.32
C ASN A 24 -6.68 21.83 -15.60
N GLY A 25 -6.05 21.50 -16.73
CA GLY A 25 -5.65 20.14 -17.07
C GLY A 25 -4.59 19.60 -16.10
N LEU A 26 -3.56 20.39 -15.80
CA LEU A 26 -2.55 20.02 -14.81
C LEU A 26 -3.16 19.85 -13.41
N GLN A 27 -4.06 20.75 -13.01
CA GLN A 27 -4.77 20.63 -11.74
C GLN A 27 -5.55 19.31 -11.67
N ALA A 28 -6.32 18.96 -12.70
CA ALA A 28 -7.07 17.71 -12.74
C ALA A 28 -6.14 16.48 -12.64
N GLU A 29 -4.98 16.51 -13.30
CA GLU A 29 -4.00 15.42 -13.19
C GLU A 29 -3.32 15.35 -11.82
N ILE A 30 -3.17 16.47 -11.11
CA ILE A 30 -2.66 16.49 -9.73
C ILE A 30 -3.70 15.91 -8.77
N GLU A 31 -4.96 16.28 -8.92
CA GLU A 31 -6.06 15.80 -8.06
C GLU A 31 -6.39 14.31 -8.28
N ASP A 32 -6.19 13.79 -9.50
CA ASP A 32 -6.38 12.36 -9.81
C ASP A 32 -5.24 11.47 -9.29
N ARG A 33 -4.06 12.05 -9.02
CA ARG A 33 -2.93 11.28 -8.51
C ARG A 33 -3.22 10.75 -7.09
N PRO A 34 -2.86 9.49 -6.79
CA PRO A 34 -2.95 8.97 -5.44
C PRO A 34 -2.19 9.85 -4.45
N ASN A 35 -2.87 10.31 -3.42
CA ASN A 35 -2.25 11.01 -2.32
C ASN A 35 -1.83 10.04 -1.21
N PHE A 36 -1.18 10.56 -0.17
CA PHE A 36 -0.71 9.75 0.95
C PHE A 36 -1.85 8.97 1.63
N ALA A 37 -3.04 9.55 1.76
CA ALA A 37 -4.19 8.85 2.34
C ALA A 37 -4.64 7.67 1.44
N ASN A 38 -4.69 7.86 0.12
CA ASN A 38 -5.01 6.76 -0.81
C ASN A 38 -4.00 5.61 -0.69
N LEU A 39 -2.71 5.93 -0.62
CA LEU A 39 -1.65 4.93 -0.46
C LEU A 39 -1.74 4.22 0.89
N TYR A 40 -1.98 4.97 1.97
CA TYR A 40 -2.13 4.42 3.31
C TYR A 40 -3.30 3.45 3.40
N THR A 41 -4.48 3.83 2.88
CA THR A 41 -5.66 2.96 2.82
C THR A 41 -5.39 1.73 1.95
N THR A 42 -4.73 1.89 0.79
CA THR A 42 -4.38 0.75 -0.08
C THR A 42 -3.46 -0.22 0.63
N ILE A 43 -2.44 0.26 1.35
CA ILE A 43 -1.51 -0.58 2.08
C ILE A 43 -2.22 -1.29 3.25
N GLN A 44 -2.98 -0.56 4.07
CA GLN A 44 -3.69 -1.13 5.21
C GLN A 44 -4.73 -2.18 4.77
N ASP A 45 -5.55 -1.87 3.77
CA ASP A 45 -6.71 -2.71 3.41
C ASP A 45 -6.32 -3.87 2.47
N GLN A 46 -5.25 -3.72 1.69
CA GLN A 46 -4.86 -4.68 0.66
C GLN A 46 -3.59 -5.48 0.97
N THR A 47 -2.92 -5.22 2.08
CA THR A 47 -1.74 -6.00 2.50
C THR A 47 -2.00 -6.74 3.81
N ALA A 48 -1.07 -7.60 4.24
CA ALA A 48 -1.13 -8.20 5.56
C ALA A 48 -0.49 -7.24 6.57
N ASN A 49 -0.86 -7.30 7.85
CA ASN A 49 -0.19 -6.45 8.84
C ASN A 49 1.29 -6.84 8.99
N ASN A 50 2.05 -5.93 9.62
CA ASN A 50 3.43 -6.19 9.98
C ASN A 50 3.51 -7.29 11.06
N ILE A 51 4.28 -8.34 10.79
CA ILE A 51 4.53 -9.46 11.73
C ILE A 51 5.89 -9.36 12.43
N GLY A 52 6.55 -8.20 12.39
CA GLY A 52 7.88 -8.00 12.96
C GLY A 52 7.96 -8.20 14.49
N GLU A 53 6.81 -8.19 15.18
CA GLU A 53 6.72 -8.50 16.61
C GLU A 53 6.57 -10.01 16.90
N LEU A 54 6.39 -10.84 15.85
CA LEU A 54 6.21 -12.27 16.02
C LEU A 54 7.57 -12.97 16.22
N ASP A 55 7.86 -13.36 17.46
CA ASP A 55 9.08 -14.08 17.79
C ASP A 55 9.16 -15.47 17.13
N THR A 56 10.37 -16.01 16.97
CA THR A 56 10.57 -17.40 16.53
C THR A 56 10.11 -18.39 17.60
N LEU A 57 9.52 -19.52 17.20
CA LEU A 57 9.12 -20.59 18.12
C LEU A 57 10.34 -21.42 18.56
N PRO A 58 10.82 -21.32 19.82
CA PRO A 58 12.01 -22.04 20.28
C PRO A 58 11.65 -23.45 20.75
N LEU A 59 10.98 -24.23 19.90
CA LEU A 59 10.48 -25.55 20.25
C LEU A 59 11.46 -26.64 19.83
N VAL A 60 11.86 -27.49 20.79
CA VAL A 60 12.57 -28.74 20.53
C VAL A 60 11.55 -29.87 20.45
N ILE A 61 11.55 -30.64 19.36
CA ILE A 61 10.61 -31.74 19.11
C ILE A 61 11.18 -33.07 19.62
N SER A 62 10.35 -33.88 20.28
CA SER A 62 10.69 -35.25 20.68
C SER A 62 10.18 -36.29 19.68
N ASP A 63 10.63 -37.54 19.81
CA ASP A 63 10.15 -38.67 19.03
C ASP A 63 9.53 -39.76 19.96
N PRO A 64 8.20 -39.96 19.96
CA PRO A 64 7.20 -39.20 19.21
C PRO A 64 6.99 -37.78 19.79
N PRO A 65 6.42 -36.84 19.01
CA PRO A 65 6.09 -35.52 19.52
C PRO A 65 5.07 -35.61 20.66
N THR A 66 5.32 -34.87 21.72
CA THR A 66 4.38 -34.76 22.84
C THR A 66 3.18 -33.89 22.45
N GLN A 67 2.05 -34.10 23.12
CA GLN A 67 0.87 -33.23 22.96
C GLN A 67 1.19 -31.76 23.28
N ALA A 68 2.04 -31.50 24.27
CA ALA A 68 2.47 -30.15 24.61
C ALA A 68 3.21 -29.47 23.45
N GLN A 69 4.15 -30.18 22.80
CA GLN A 69 4.86 -29.65 21.64
C GLN A 69 3.92 -29.35 20.46
N VAL A 70 2.95 -30.22 20.20
CA VAL A 70 1.95 -29.96 19.15
C VAL A 70 1.08 -28.75 19.52
N GLN A 71 0.75 -28.58 20.79
CA GLN A 71 -0.06 -27.46 21.27
C GLN A 71 0.66 -26.11 21.12
N GLU A 72 1.97 -26.06 21.38
CA GLU A 72 2.81 -24.87 21.16
C GLU A 72 2.80 -24.44 19.68
N ILE A 73 2.87 -25.40 18.75
CA ILE A 73 2.76 -25.10 17.31
C ILE A 73 1.40 -24.51 16.98
N VAL A 74 0.31 -25.09 17.51
CA VAL A 74 -1.05 -24.57 17.30
C VAL A 74 -1.18 -23.13 17.82
N TYR A 75 -0.63 -22.83 18.99
CA TYR A 75 -0.64 -21.47 19.53
C TYR A 75 0.12 -20.50 18.62
N LYS A 76 1.30 -20.90 18.15
CA LYS A 76 2.07 -20.03 17.26
C LYS A 76 1.39 -19.79 15.91
N LEU A 77 0.71 -20.79 15.36
CA LEU A 77 -0.08 -20.65 14.14
C LEU A 77 -1.28 -19.71 14.34
N ASN A 78 -1.94 -19.77 15.50
CA ASN A 78 -3.03 -18.86 15.81
C ASN A 78 -2.52 -17.41 15.97
N GLU A 79 -1.38 -17.22 16.62
CA GLU A 79 -0.73 -15.91 16.74
C GLU A 79 -0.37 -15.33 15.37
N LEU A 80 0.28 -16.13 14.51
CA LEU A 80 0.59 -15.74 13.13
C LEU A 80 -0.67 -15.40 12.33
N THR A 81 -1.72 -16.21 12.46
CA THR A 81 -2.99 -15.98 11.76
C THR A 81 -3.62 -14.67 12.23
N ALA A 82 -3.63 -14.41 13.54
CA ALA A 82 -4.14 -13.17 14.10
C ALA A 82 -3.33 -11.95 13.63
N ALA A 83 -2.00 -12.07 13.61
CA ALA A 83 -1.12 -10.99 13.15
C ALA A 83 -1.33 -10.69 11.66
N LEU A 84 -1.43 -11.71 10.80
CA LEU A 84 -1.64 -11.53 9.35
C LEU A 84 -3.05 -11.08 8.98
N LYS A 85 -4.05 -11.32 9.85
CA LYS A 85 -5.44 -11.03 9.54
C LYS A 85 -5.67 -9.52 9.44
N ARG A 86 -6.28 -9.11 8.33
CA ARG A 86 -6.69 -7.73 8.09
C ARG A 86 -7.77 -7.30 9.10
N VAL A 87 -7.66 -6.06 9.58
CA VAL A 87 -8.67 -5.37 10.40
C VAL A 87 -9.68 -4.65 9.51
#